data_AF-A0A2V7RW44-F1
#
_entry.id   AF-A0A2V7RW44-F1
#
_cell.length_a   1.000
_cell.length_b   1.000
_cell.length_c   1.000
_cell.angle_alpha   90.00
_cell.angle_beta   90.00
_cell.angle_gamma   90.00
#
_symmetry.space_group_name_H-M   'P 1'
#
loop_
_entity.id
_entity.type
_entity.pdbx_description
1 polymer ?
#
loop_
_entity_poly.entity_id
_entity_poly.type
_entity_poly.pdbx_seq_one_letter_code
_entity_poly.pdbx_strand_id
1 'polypeptide(L)'
;MPFRSDIAALLALFLGVLPAAENPIRTRVLAFYSDDRAHRWPDVLEHFTVGKVAARWPAPLSDPTWIAATPSPDDEVCEPANGVPPSRMSITSVGRWARVFVTWCDRRATDEVWLLRIGAAWKIARLVRDVRPATFP
;
A
#
# COMPACT_ATOMS: atom_id res chain seq x y z
N MET A 1 24.46 35.61 17.55
CA MET A 1 24.66 34.15 17.56
C MET A 1 23.32 33.46 17.87
N PRO A 2 22.69 32.81 16.89
CA PRO A 2 21.71 31.76 17.17
C PRO A 2 22.11 30.48 16.42
N PHE A 3 22.95 29.65 17.04
CA PHE A 3 23.36 28.33 16.54
C PHE A 3 22.54 27.26 17.27
N ARG A 4 21.22 27.30 17.09
CA ARG A 4 20.30 26.39 17.81
C ARG A 4 19.10 26.00 16.96
N SER A 5 19.34 25.67 15.69
CA SER A 5 18.27 25.14 14.82
C SER A 5 18.70 24.03 13.85
N ASP A 6 19.95 23.55 13.89
CA ASP A 6 20.44 22.56 12.92
C ASP A 6 20.70 21.16 13.48
N ILE A 7 20.73 20.97 14.81
CA ILE A 7 21.07 19.66 15.39
C ILE A 7 19.93 18.64 15.20
N ALA A 8 18.67 19.07 15.25
CA ALA A 8 17.52 18.19 15.01
C ALA A 8 17.42 17.74 13.54
N ALA A 9 17.75 18.63 12.60
CA ALA A 9 17.78 18.30 11.18
C ALA A 9 18.95 17.37 10.83
N LEU A 10 20.13 17.59 11.43
CA LEU A 10 21.29 16.71 11.24
C LEU A 10 21.10 15.31 11.87
N LEU A 11 20.42 15.20 13.01
CA LEU A 11 20.12 13.91 13.63
C LEU A 11 19.12 13.08 12.81
N ALA A 12 18.16 13.72 12.15
CA ALA A 12 17.22 13.03 11.25
C ALA A 12 17.91 12.44 10.00
N LEU A 13 18.98 13.10 9.53
CA LEU A 13 19.81 12.63 8.41
C LEU A 13 20.80 11.53 8.80
N PHE A 14 21.31 11.52 10.05
CA PHE A 14 22.30 10.53 10.50
C PHE A 14 21.73 9.24 11.11
N LEU A 15 20.46 9.26 11.58
CA LEU A 15 19.85 8.09 12.23
C LEU A 15 18.95 7.26 11.30
N GLY A 16 18.80 7.61 10.02
CA GLY A 16 17.93 6.86 9.10
C GLY A 16 16.45 6.82 9.53
N VAL A 17 16.05 7.68 10.48
CA VAL A 17 14.66 7.78 10.94
C VAL A 17 13.95 8.75 10.01
N LEU A 18 13.46 8.22 8.89
CA LEU A 18 12.27 8.78 8.26
C LEU A 18 11.21 8.89 9.38
N PRO A 19 10.60 10.05 9.64
CA PRO A 19 9.49 10.08 10.58
C PRO A 19 8.45 9.11 10.02
N ALA A 20 8.19 8.04 10.78
CA ALA A 20 7.15 7.07 10.53
C ALA A 20 5.77 7.72 10.73
N ALA A 21 5.49 8.81 10.01
CA ALA A 21 4.14 9.16 9.64
C ALA A 21 3.65 7.96 8.82
N GLU A 22 2.93 7.07 9.49
CA GLU A 22 2.30 5.91 8.88
C GLU A 22 1.72 6.30 7.52
N ASN A 23 2.22 5.70 6.44
CA ASN A 23 1.63 5.92 5.14
C ASN A 23 0.16 5.48 5.25
N PRO A 24 -0.82 6.40 5.16
CA PRO A 24 -2.22 6.07 5.47
C PRO A 24 -2.80 5.03 4.50
N ILE A 25 -2.18 4.86 3.31
CA ILE A 25 -2.48 3.79 2.38
C ILE A 25 -2.02 2.45 2.96
N ARG A 26 -0.77 2.37 3.44
CA ARG A 26 -0.21 1.18 4.09
C ARG A 26 -1.05 0.77 5.30
N THR A 27 -1.35 1.70 6.21
CA THR A 27 -2.19 1.42 7.38
C THR A 27 -3.56 0.91 6.98
N ARG A 28 -4.20 1.50 5.96
CA ARG A 28 -5.50 1.04 5.45
C ARG A 28 -5.42 -0.38 4.88
N VAL A 29 -4.41 -0.69 4.07
CA VAL A 29 -4.24 -2.02 3.46
C VAL A 29 -3.96 -3.07 4.53
N LEU A 30 -3.09 -2.76 5.51
CA LEU A 30 -2.82 -3.66 6.64
C LEU A 30 -4.07 -3.93 7.48
N ALA A 31 -4.88 -2.90 7.77
CA ALA A 31 -6.13 -3.06 8.50
C ALA A 31 -7.11 -3.98 7.76
N PHE A 32 -7.27 -3.79 6.45
CA PHE A 32 -8.09 -4.68 5.61
C PHE A 32 -7.66 -6.15 5.74
N TYR A 33 -6.38 -6.46 5.57
CA TYR A 33 -5.91 -7.86 5.66
C TYR A 33 -6.01 -8.42 7.08
N SER A 34 -5.84 -7.57 8.11
CA SER A 34 -6.07 -7.99 9.49
C SER A 34 -7.54 -8.38 9.72
N ASP A 35 -8.49 -7.63 9.17
CA ASP A 35 -9.93 -7.90 9.27
C ASP A 35 -10.35 -9.13 8.44
N ASP A 36 -9.81 -9.25 7.23
CA ASP A 36 -10.03 -10.39 6.31
C ASP A 36 -9.61 -11.69 6.98
N ARG A 37 -8.40 -11.71 7.58
CA ARG A 37 -7.87 -12.88 8.30
C ARG A 37 -8.68 -13.22 9.55
N ALA A 38 -9.17 -12.20 10.26
CA ALA A 38 -10.01 -12.37 11.44
C ALA A 38 -11.47 -12.72 11.10
N HIS A 39 -11.82 -12.84 9.81
CA HIS A 39 -13.19 -13.09 9.33
C HIS A 39 -14.21 -12.08 9.87
N ARG A 40 -13.78 -10.83 10.10
CA ARG A 40 -14.64 -9.73 10.58
C ARG A 40 -15.40 -9.11 9.41
N TRP A 41 -16.32 -9.86 8.81
CA TRP A 41 -16.97 -9.48 7.54
C TRP A 41 -17.58 -8.07 7.51
N PRO A 42 -18.26 -7.57 8.57
CA PRO A 42 -18.72 -6.19 8.57
C PRO A 42 -17.57 -5.18 8.39
N ASP A 43 -16.49 -5.34 9.17
CA ASP A 43 -15.31 -4.46 9.11
C ASP A 43 -14.58 -4.58 7.76
N VAL A 44 -14.52 -5.79 7.19
CA VAL A 44 -13.97 -6.03 5.85
C VAL A 44 -14.69 -5.16 4.81
N LEU A 45 -16.02 -5.14 4.84
CA LEU A 45 -16.83 -4.37 3.90
C LEU A 45 -16.62 -2.86 4.06
N GLU A 46 -16.32 -2.38 5.27
CA GLU A 46 -16.06 -0.95 5.50
C GLU A 46 -14.78 -0.45 4.82
N HIS A 47 -13.83 -1.31 4.47
CA HIS A 47 -12.64 -0.89 3.73
C HIS A 47 -12.95 -0.54 2.27
N PHE A 48 -14.04 -1.05 1.72
CA PHE A 48 -14.40 -0.85 0.32
C PHE A 48 -15.23 0.42 0.11
N THR A 49 -15.09 1.01 -1.07
CA THR A 49 -16.04 2.01 -1.58
C THR A 49 -17.04 1.34 -2.52
N VAL A 50 -18.25 1.88 -2.57
CA VAL A 50 -19.28 1.41 -3.52
C VAL A 50 -18.87 1.76 -4.95
N GLY A 51 -18.99 0.81 -5.88
CA GLY A 51 -18.54 0.99 -7.27
C GLY A 51 -19.10 2.24 -7.97
N LYS A 52 -20.37 2.59 -7.72
CA LYS A 52 -20.98 3.84 -8.26
C LYS A 52 -20.29 5.11 -7.76
N VAL A 53 -19.78 5.11 -6.53
CA VAL A 53 -19.02 6.23 -5.96
C VAL A 53 -17.64 6.28 -6.61
N ALA A 54 -16.97 5.14 -6.73
CA ALA A 54 -15.65 5.06 -7.38
C ALA A 54 -15.70 5.53 -8.85
N ALA A 55 -16.74 5.17 -9.60
CA ALA A 55 -16.90 5.53 -11.01
C ALA A 55 -16.95 7.04 -11.29
N ARG A 56 -17.21 7.89 -10.29
CA ARG A 56 -17.16 9.36 -10.43
C ARG A 56 -15.75 9.89 -10.68
N TRP A 57 -14.74 9.10 -10.38
CA TRP A 57 -13.35 9.45 -10.58
C TRP A 57 -12.68 8.38 -11.41
N PRO A 58 -12.28 8.66 -12.66
CA PRO A 58 -11.58 7.66 -13.45
C PRO A 58 -10.23 7.32 -12.82
N ALA A 59 -9.86 6.04 -12.82
CA ALA A 59 -8.50 5.61 -12.48
C ALA A 59 -7.52 6.17 -13.53
N PRO A 60 -6.28 6.51 -13.15
CA PRO A 60 -5.31 7.14 -14.04
C PRO A 60 -4.63 6.11 -14.96
N LEU A 61 -5.44 5.41 -15.77
CA LEU A 61 -4.99 4.27 -16.58
C LEU A 61 -4.02 4.64 -17.70
N SER A 62 -3.96 5.92 -18.08
CA SER A 62 -3.03 6.46 -19.07
C SER A 62 -1.80 7.13 -18.45
N ASP A 63 -1.71 7.20 -17.11
CA ASP A 63 -0.57 7.82 -16.44
C ASP A 63 0.65 6.89 -16.48
N PRO A 64 1.82 7.35 -16.98
CA PRO A 64 3.01 6.50 -17.06
C PRO A 64 3.48 5.94 -15.71
N THR A 65 3.33 6.72 -14.63
CA THR A 65 3.68 6.30 -13.27
C THR A 65 2.77 5.17 -12.81
N TRP A 66 1.46 5.28 -13.10
CA TRP A 66 0.49 4.24 -12.79
C TRP A 66 0.76 2.94 -13.55
N ILE A 67 1.10 3.05 -14.84
CA ILE A 67 1.39 1.92 -15.72
C ILE A 67 2.69 1.23 -15.29
N ALA A 68 3.74 2.00 -15.01
CA ALA A 68 5.06 1.50 -14.62
C ALA A 68 5.11 0.95 -13.19
N ALA A 69 4.05 1.10 -12.40
CA ALA A 69 3.97 0.53 -11.06
C ALA A 69 4.06 -1.00 -11.12
N THR A 70 5.05 -1.55 -10.42
CA THR A 70 5.30 -2.99 -10.35
C THR A 70 5.36 -3.48 -8.90
N PRO A 71 5.15 -4.78 -8.67
CA PRO A 71 5.50 -5.42 -7.41
C PRO A 71 6.98 -5.21 -7.11
N SER A 72 7.34 -5.14 -5.82
CA SER A 72 8.75 -5.06 -5.43
C SER A 72 9.48 -6.33 -5.89
N PRO A 73 10.56 -6.24 -6.68
CA PRO A 73 11.37 -7.40 -7.04
C PRO A 73 12.09 -7.91 -5.77
N ASP A 74 12.01 -9.20 -5.50
CA ASP A 74 12.56 -9.84 -4.30
C ASP A 74 14.10 -9.92 -4.32
N ASP A 75 14.72 -9.79 -3.13
CA ASP A 75 16.01 -10.41 -2.77
C ASP A 75 16.20 -10.63 -1.25
N GLU A 76 15.31 -10.15 -0.38
CA GLU A 76 15.42 -10.39 1.07
C GLU A 76 14.58 -11.60 1.52
N VAL A 77 15.14 -12.41 2.42
CA VAL A 77 14.53 -13.59 3.05
C VAL A 77 13.23 -13.20 3.75
N CYS A 78 12.10 -13.77 3.31
CA CYS A 78 10.80 -13.61 3.96
C CYS A 78 10.72 -14.67 5.08
N GLU A 79 11.03 -14.29 6.32
CA GLU A 79 10.81 -15.20 7.45
C GLU A 79 9.30 -15.32 7.73
N PRO A 80 8.72 -16.53 7.71
CA PRO A 80 7.31 -16.75 8.01
C PRO A 80 7.09 -16.61 9.53
N ALA A 81 7.23 -15.38 10.05
CA ALA A 81 6.93 -15.10 11.44
C ALA A 81 5.40 -15.06 11.63
N ASN A 82 4.86 -16.15 12.18
CA ASN A 82 3.68 -16.15 13.05
C ASN A 82 2.44 -15.39 12.56
N GLY A 83 2.07 -15.50 11.29
CA GLY A 83 0.79 -14.97 10.80
C GLY A 83 0.66 -13.44 10.83
N VAL A 84 1.79 -12.72 10.81
CA VAL A 84 1.87 -11.26 10.71
C VAL A 84 1.41 -10.80 9.30
N PRO A 85 0.79 -9.61 9.13
CA PRO A 85 0.22 -9.15 7.87
C PRO A 85 1.30 -8.93 6.79
N PRO A 86 0.93 -8.72 5.51
CA PRO A 86 1.85 -8.78 4.38
C PRO A 86 3.07 -7.88 4.57
N SER A 87 4.26 -8.48 4.58
CA SER A 87 5.51 -7.81 4.93
C SER A 87 6.09 -6.96 3.80
N ARG A 88 5.52 -7.01 2.57
CA ARG A 88 5.96 -6.15 1.45
C ARG A 88 4.81 -5.49 0.72
N MET A 89 4.92 -4.17 0.57
CA MET A 89 4.00 -3.36 -0.21
C MET A 89 4.78 -2.40 -1.12
N SER A 90 4.54 -2.48 -2.43
CA SER A 90 4.90 -1.42 -3.38
C SER A 90 3.70 -0.50 -3.52
N ILE A 91 3.88 0.81 -3.30
CA ILE A 91 2.80 1.80 -3.29
C ILE A 91 3.13 2.88 -4.31
N THR A 92 2.25 3.04 -5.30
CA THR A 92 2.33 4.12 -6.28
C THR A 92 1.07 4.97 -6.19
N SER A 93 1.23 6.28 -6.00
CA SER A 93 0.10 7.22 -5.90
C SER A 93 0.10 8.20 -7.06
N VAL A 94 -1.05 8.37 -7.70
CA VAL A 94 -1.28 9.34 -8.78
C VAL A 94 -2.58 10.09 -8.47
N GLY A 95 -2.45 11.37 -8.09
CA GLY A 95 -3.58 12.19 -7.67
C GLY A 95 -4.33 11.60 -6.47
N ARG A 96 -5.59 11.23 -6.68
CA ARG A 96 -6.47 10.63 -5.65
C ARG A 96 -6.45 9.10 -5.63
N TRP A 97 -5.68 8.48 -6.50
CA TRP A 97 -5.59 7.04 -6.64
C TRP A 97 -4.27 6.55 -6.08
N ALA A 98 -4.31 5.36 -5.49
CA ALA A 98 -3.12 4.60 -5.14
C ALA A 98 -3.26 3.18 -5.70
N ARG A 99 -2.21 2.70 -6.34
CA ARG A 99 -2.03 1.32 -6.77
C ARG A 99 -1.05 0.68 -5.80
N VAL A 100 -1.45 -0.42 -5.17
CA VAL A 100 -0.66 -1.11 -4.17
C VAL A 100 -0.51 -2.55 -4.59
N PHE A 101 0.73 -3.03 -4.60
CA PHE A 101 1.04 -4.44 -4.76
C PHE A 101 1.44 -5.01 -3.41
N VAL A 102 0.78 -6.08 -3.00
CA VAL A 102 0.94 -6.71 -1.70
C VAL A 102 1.50 -8.11 -1.92
N THR A 103 2.74 -8.33 -1.51
CA THR A 103 3.43 -9.60 -1.72
C THR A 103 3.39 -10.42 -0.43
N TRP A 104 3.00 -11.69 -0.55
CA TRP A 104 2.88 -12.62 0.56
C TRP A 104 4.12 -13.52 0.68
N CYS A 105 4.61 -13.79 1.90
CA CYS A 105 5.79 -14.66 2.08
C CYS A 105 5.54 -16.12 1.66
N ASP A 106 4.30 -16.60 1.76
CA ASP A 106 3.93 -18.00 1.50
C ASP A 106 3.59 -18.28 0.03
N ARG A 107 3.57 -17.26 -0.83
CA ARG A 107 3.18 -17.40 -2.23
C ARG A 107 3.97 -16.47 -3.14
N ARG A 108 4.30 -16.95 -4.34
CA ARG A 108 4.60 -16.12 -5.53
C ARG A 108 3.41 -15.24 -5.98
N ALA A 109 2.41 -15.05 -5.12
CA ALA A 109 1.17 -14.36 -5.39
C ALA A 109 1.26 -12.93 -4.87
N THR A 110 0.97 -11.99 -5.76
CA THR A 110 0.88 -10.58 -5.40
C THR A 110 -0.57 -10.16 -5.51
N ASP A 111 -1.15 -9.57 -4.47
CA ASP A 111 -2.44 -8.91 -4.62
C ASP A 111 -2.23 -7.50 -5.17
N GLU A 112 -3.10 -7.09 -6.08
CA GLU A 112 -3.15 -5.74 -6.60
C GLU A 112 -4.38 -5.02 -6.02
N VAL A 113 -4.14 -3.99 -5.22
CA VAL A 113 -5.16 -3.22 -4.51
C VAL A 113 -5.16 -1.79 -5.04
N TRP A 114 -6.31 -1.33 -5.53
CA TRP A 114 -6.49 0.06 -5.92
C TRP A 114 -7.27 0.78 -4.84
N LEU A 115 -6.68 1.84 -4.30
CA LEU A 115 -7.34 2.71 -3.34
C LEU A 115 -7.70 4.04 -3.99
N LEU A 116 -8.86 4.55 -3.62
CA LEU A 116 -9.37 5.85 -3.97
C LEU A 116 -9.49 6.71 -2.72
N ARG A 117 -8.99 7.94 -2.77
CA ARG A 117 -9.15 8.94 -1.72
C ARG A 117 -10.51 9.62 -1.86
N ILE A 118 -11.34 9.47 -0.83
CA ILE A 118 -12.66 10.11 -0.68
C ILE A 118 -12.63 10.95 0.59
N GLY A 119 -12.64 12.28 0.42
CA GLY A 119 -12.35 13.20 1.52
C GLY A 119 -10.96 12.95 2.11
N ALA A 120 -10.89 12.72 3.42
CA ALA A 120 -9.64 12.38 4.11
C ALA A 120 -9.32 10.88 4.10
N ALA A 121 -10.25 10.01 3.69
CA ALA A 121 -10.11 8.56 3.81
C ALA A 121 -9.66 7.89 2.50
N TRP A 122 -8.81 6.87 2.60
CA TRP A 122 -8.55 5.92 1.53
C TRP A 122 -9.50 4.73 1.63
N LYS A 123 -10.12 4.35 0.52
CA LYS A 123 -11.02 3.19 0.41
C LYS A 123 -10.59 2.30 -0.75
N ILE A 124 -10.72 0.99 -0.59
CA ILE A 124 -10.44 0.01 -1.64
C ILE A 124 -11.55 0.10 -2.69
N ALA A 125 -11.15 0.43 -3.92
CA ALA A 125 -12.04 0.49 -5.08
C ALA A 125 -11.93 -0.76 -5.95
N ARG A 126 -10.78 -1.45 -5.90
CA ARG A 126 -10.54 -2.70 -6.62
C ARG A 126 -9.55 -3.56 -5.84
N LEU A 127 -9.82 -4.86 -5.80
CA LEU A 127 -8.90 -5.88 -5.30
C LEU A 127 -8.82 -6.99 -6.34
N VAL A 128 -7.60 -7.30 -6.79
CA VAL A 128 -7.31 -8.46 -7.63
C VAL A 128 -6.35 -9.34 -6.83
N ARG A 129 -6.77 -10.56 -6.50
CA ARG A 129 -5.93 -11.50 -5.74
C ARG A 129 -5.05 -12.33 -6.67
N ASP A 130 -3.92 -12.79 -6.13
CA ASP A 130 -3.01 -13.72 -6.78
C ASP A 130 -2.58 -13.30 -8.21
N VAL A 131 -2.30 -12.00 -8.41
CA VAL A 131 -1.68 -11.49 -9.64
C VAL A 131 -0.31 -12.12 -9.78
N ARG A 132 -0.13 -12.86 -10.87
CA ARG A 132 1.18 -13.42 -11.23
C ARG A 132 2.03 -12.30 -11.83
N PRO A 133 3.27 -12.07 -11.35
CA PRO A 133 4.18 -11.20 -12.05
C PRO A 133 4.35 -11.72 -13.49
N ALA A 134 4.37 -10.83 -14.46
CA ALA A 134 4.64 -11.21 -15.85
C ALA A 134 6.00 -11.90 -15.90
N THR A 135 6.02 -13.21 -16.10
CA THR A 135 7.23 -13.93 -16.47
C THR A 135 7.62 -13.42 -17.85
N PHE A 136 8.60 -12.52 -17.91
CA PHE A 136 9.28 -12.24 -19.16
C PHE A 136 10.11 -13.49 -19.53
N PRO A 137 9.99 -14.00 -20.78
CA PRO A 137 10.85 -15.05 -21.29
C PRO A 137 12.30 -14.58 -21.44
#